data_AF-A0AB39M145-F1
#
_entry.id   AF-A0AB39M145-F1
#
_cell.length_a   1.000
_cell.length_b   1.000
_cell.length_c   1.000
_cell.angle_alpha   90.00
_cell.angle_beta   90.00
_cell.angle_gamma   90.00
#
_symmetry.space_group_name_H-M   'P 1'
#
loop_
_entity.id
_entity.type
_entity.pdbx_description
1 polymer ?
#
loop_
_entity_poly.entity_id
_entity_poly.type
_entity_poly.pdbx_seq_one_letter_code
_entity_poly.pdbx_strand_id
1 'polypeptide(L)'
;MDPIVTLQDAVTAFAPFMEPTDAELDAIEREAPLINAELELLDVQIALLDRPVTETDTRRLRRAHRKVLATRLAVTNQAASVSEAAA
;
A
#
# COMPACT_ATOMS: atom_id res chain seq x y z
N MET A 1 20.60 23.87 -14.01
CA MET A 1 19.38 23.08 -14.24
C MET A 1 19.17 23.05 -15.73
N ASP A 2 19.38 21.89 -16.35
CA ASP A 2 19.18 21.75 -17.78
C ASP A 2 17.68 21.53 -18.03
N PRO A 3 17.08 22.25 -19.01
CA PRO A 3 15.66 22.10 -19.31
C PRO A 3 15.41 20.67 -19.82
N ILE A 4 14.29 20.06 -19.42
CA ILE A 4 13.91 18.66 -19.73
C ILE A 4 14.13 18.28 -21.21
N VAL A 5 13.98 19.24 -22.11
CA VAL A 5 14.19 19.11 -23.56
C VAL A 5 15.61 18.66 -23.94
N THR A 6 16.65 19.03 -23.19
CA THR A 6 18.04 18.60 -23.48
C THR A 6 18.35 17.19 -23.00
N LEU A 7 17.47 16.60 -22.20
CA LEU A 7 17.54 15.21 -21.74
C LEU A 7 16.49 14.33 -22.45
N GLN A 8 15.87 14.83 -23.52
CA GLN A 8 14.80 14.15 -24.24
C GLN A 8 15.19 12.72 -24.56
N ASP A 9 16.34 12.48 -25.21
CA ASP A 9 16.77 11.13 -25.58
C ASP A 9 16.91 10.18 -24.38
N ALA A 10 17.30 10.67 -23.20
CA ALA A 10 17.40 9.86 -21.99
C ALA A 10 16.02 9.63 -21.32
N VAL A 11 15.11 10.60 -21.39
CA VAL A 11 13.75 10.53 -20.83
C VAL A 11 12.80 9.75 -21.74
N THR A 12 13.01 9.82 -23.06
CA THR A 12 12.27 9.07 -24.09
C THR A 12 13.01 7.85 -24.60
N ALA A 13 14.14 7.47 -23.97
CA ALA A 13 14.71 6.14 -24.11
C ALA A 13 13.74 5.12 -23.50
N PHE A 14 12.62 4.89 -24.19
CA PHE A 14 11.76 3.76 -23.96
C PHE A 14 12.55 2.53 -24.41
N ALA A 15 13.15 1.84 -23.45
CA ALA A 15 13.25 0.39 -23.55
C ALA A 15 11.85 -0.15 -23.93
N PRO A 16 11.73 -1.30 -24.63
CA PRO A 16 10.43 -1.94 -24.81
C PRO A 16 9.74 -1.96 -23.45
N PHE A 17 8.59 -1.30 -23.32
CA PHE A 17 7.86 -1.23 -22.06
C PHE A 17 7.57 -2.67 -21.65
N MET A 18 8.36 -3.19 -20.71
CA MET A 18 8.12 -4.50 -20.16
C MET A 18 6.99 -4.32 -19.18
N GLU A 19 5.78 -4.64 -19.65
CA GLU A 19 4.62 -4.76 -18.79
C GLU A 19 4.95 -5.70 -17.63
N PRO A 20 4.43 -5.42 -16.42
CA PRO A 20 4.52 -6.36 -15.32
C PRO A 20 3.98 -7.73 -15.73
N THR A 21 4.64 -8.78 -15.28
CA THR A 21 4.14 -10.16 -15.43
C THR A 21 2.88 -10.37 -14.58
N ASP A 22 2.04 -11.34 -14.96
CA ASP A 22 0.84 -11.69 -14.18
C ASP A 22 1.18 -11.98 -12.71
N ALA A 23 2.32 -12.63 -12.45
CA ALA A 23 2.78 -12.92 -11.09
C ALA A 23 3.14 -11.66 -10.28
N GLU A 24 3.68 -10.63 -10.94
CA GLU A 24 3.96 -9.33 -10.31
C GLU A 24 2.66 -8.55 -10.05
N LEU A 25 1.69 -8.63 -10.96
CA LEU A 25 0.36 -8.04 -10.76
C LEU A 25 -0.38 -8.73 -9.60
N ASP A 26 -0.35 -10.05 -9.54
CA ASP A 26 -0.91 -10.83 -8.43
C ASP A 26 -0.23 -10.48 -7.10
N ALA A 27 1.07 -10.14 -7.11
CA ALA A 27 1.77 -9.70 -5.91
C ALA A 27 1.22 -8.38 -5.38
N ILE A 28 0.92 -7.43 -6.26
CA ILE A 28 0.31 -6.14 -5.90
C ILE A 28 -1.09 -6.37 -5.33
N GLU A 29 -1.91 -7.20 -5.97
CA GLU A 29 -3.26 -7.49 -5.50
C GLU A 29 -3.28 -8.16 -4.11
N ARG A 30 -2.28 -9.00 -3.81
CA ARG A 30 -2.11 -9.57 -2.46
C ARG A 30 -1.82 -8.51 -1.38
N GLU A 31 -1.17 -7.41 -1.74
CA GLU A 31 -0.81 -6.33 -0.81
C GLU A 31 -1.91 -5.26 -0.65
N ALA A 32 -2.77 -5.11 -1.66
CA ALA A 32 -3.84 -4.10 -1.70
C ALA A 32 -4.73 -4.06 -0.43
N PRO A 33 -5.12 -5.19 0.19
CA PRO A 33 -5.89 -5.15 1.43
C PRO A 33 -5.17 -4.43 2.58
N LEU A 34 -3.86 -4.63 2.72
CA LEU A 34 -3.07 -4.01 3.79
C LEU A 34 -2.95 -2.50 3.55
N ILE A 35 -2.63 -2.12 2.32
CA ILE A 35 -2.55 -0.70 1.91
C ILE A 35 -3.87 0.01 2.23
N ASN A 36 -5.01 -0.58 1.87
CA ASN A 36 -6.33 0.00 2.16
C ASN A 36 -6.61 0.14 3.67
N ALA A 37 -6.14 -0.81 4.50
CA ALA A 37 -6.28 -0.70 5.95
C ALA A 37 -5.38 0.41 6.54
N GLU A 38 -4.18 0.59 6.00
CA GLU A 38 -3.26 1.65 6.39
C GLU A 38 -3.78 3.04 5.97
N LEU A 39 -4.39 3.15 4.79
CA LEU A 39 -5.08 4.36 4.36
C LEU A 39 -6.25 4.72 5.28
N GLU A 40 -7.11 3.76 5.65
CA GLU A 40 -8.19 4.03 6.60
C GLU A 40 -7.65 4.53 7.96
N LEU A 41 -6.53 3.98 8.42
CA LEU A 41 -5.87 4.47 9.63
C LEU A 41 -5.37 5.91 9.46
N LEU A 42 -4.70 6.19 8.34
CA LEU A 42 -4.19 7.52 8.04
C LEU A 42 -5.33 8.54 7.94
N ASP A 43 -6.45 8.20 7.31
CA ASP A 43 -7.64 9.06 7.23
C ASP A 43 -8.18 9.40 8.62
N VAL A 44 -8.23 8.41 9.53
CA VAL A 44 -8.62 8.65 10.92
C VAL A 44 -7.62 9.57 11.61
N GLN A 45 -6.31 9.38 11.42
CA GLN A 45 -5.30 10.23 12.03
C GLN A 45 -5.38 11.67 11.53
N ILE A 46 -5.50 11.86 10.21
CA ILE A 46 -5.65 13.17 9.56
C ILE A 46 -6.88 13.89 10.10
N ALA A 47 -8.03 13.21 10.19
CA ALA A 47 -9.27 13.80 10.71
C ALA A 47 -9.19 14.28 12.17
N LEU A 48 -8.18 13.83 12.93
CA LEU A 48 -7.97 14.21 14.33
C LEU A 48 -6.94 15.31 14.53
N LEU A 49 -6.19 15.72 13.50
CA LEU A 49 -5.15 16.74 13.63
C LEU A 49 -5.73 18.13 13.97
N ASP A 50 -6.91 18.46 13.43
CA ASP A 50 -7.47 19.82 13.50
C ASP A 50 -8.51 20.03 14.60
N ARG A 51 -8.68 19.07 15.54
CA ARG A 51 -9.73 19.15 16.57
C ARG A 51 -9.38 18.44 17.88
N PRO A 52 -9.99 18.84 19.02
CA PRO A 52 -9.88 18.07 20.25
C PRO A 52 -10.47 16.66 20.08
N VAL A 53 -9.72 15.65 20.51
CA VAL A 53 -10.08 14.24 20.36
C VAL A 53 -11.21 13.86 21.33
N THR A 54 -12.30 13.31 20.80
CA THR A 54 -13.40 12.77 21.60
C THR A 54 -13.17 11.29 21.96
N GLU A 55 -13.93 10.75 22.92
CA GLU A 55 -13.85 9.32 23.22
C GLU A 55 -14.18 8.44 22.01
N THR A 56 -15.15 8.87 21.18
CA THR A 56 -15.53 8.15 19.96
C THR A 56 -14.40 8.11 18.94
N ASP A 57 -13.63 9.19 18.84
CA ASP A 57 -12.43 9.26 18.00
C ASP A 57 -11.37 8.26 18.45
N THR A 58 -11.12 8.16 19.76
CA THR A 58 -10.17 7.16 20.28
C THR A 58 -10.60 5.74 19.96
N ARG A 59 -11.91 5.44 19.98
CA ARG A 59 -12.45 4.12 19.63
C ARG A 59 -12.26 3.85 18.13
N ARG A 60 -12.51 4.84 17.26
CA ARG A 60 -12.27 4.74 15.81
C ARG A 60 -10.80 4.49 15.51
N LEU A 61 -9.89 5.25 16.13
CA LEU A 61 -8.45 5.07 15.99
C LEU A 61 -8.02 3.65 16.39
N ARG A 62 -8.46 3.16 17.57
CA ARG A 62 -8.16 1.78 17.99
C ARG A 62 -8.68 0.73 17.01
N ARG A 63 -9.87 0.93 16.44
CA ARG A 63 -10.45 0.02 15.44
C ARG A 63 -9.61 -0.02 14.16
N ALA A 64 -9.21 1.15 13.66
CA ALA A 64 -8.38 1.26 12.46
C ALA A 64 -7.00 0.60 12.68
N HIS A 65 -6.33 0.87 13.81
CA HIS A 65 -5.08 0.18 14.18
C HIS A 65 -5.25 -1.35 14.22
N ARG A 66 -6.31 -1.86 14.84
CA ARG A 66 -6.57 -3.30 14.91
C ARG A 66 -6.84 -3.91 13.52
N LYS A 67 -7.49 -3.17 12.63
CA LYS A 67 -7.72 -3.59 11.24
C LYS A 67 -6.39 -3.76 10.50
N VAL A 68 -5.49 -2.78 10.59
CA VAL A 68 -4.13 -2.87 9.99
C VAL A 68 -3.41 -4.14 10.47
N LEU A 69 -3.37 -4.38 11.79
CA LEU A 69 -2.71 -5.55 12.35
C LEU A 69 -3.33 -6.87 11.87
N ALA A 70 -4.66 -6.95 11.84
CA ALA A 70 -5.37 -8.14 11.37
C ALA A 70 -5.10 -8.41 9.88
N THR A 71 -5.12 -7.38 9.04
CA THR A 71 -4.82 -7.52 7.61
C THR A 71 -3.37 -7.89 7.37
N ARG A 72 -2.43 -7.30 8.11
CA ARG A 72 -1.01 -7.64 8.00
C ARG A 72 -0.74 -9.10 8.35
N LEU A 73 -1.41 -9.62 9.38
CA LEU A 73 -1.37 -11.03 9.73
C LEU A 73 -1.92 -11.90 8.59
N ALA A 74 -3.07 -11.52 8.01
CA ALA A 74 -3.67 -12.26 6.90
C ALA A 74 -2.76 -12.31 5.66
N VAL A 75 -2.19 -11.18 5.24
CA VAL A 75 -1.28 -11.10 4.09
C VAL A 75 -0.02 -11.93 4.32
N THR A 76 0.58 -11.83 5.52
CA THR A 76 1.78 -12.62 5.87
C THR A 76 1.49 -14.13 5.83
N ASN A 77 0.36 -14.56 6.39
CA ASN A 77 -0.02 -15.97 6.38
C ASN A 77 -0.36 -16.49 4.98
N GLN A 78 -0.99 -15.65 4.14
CA GLN A 78 -1.25 -15.99 2.74
C GLN A 78 0.06 -16.17 1.95
N ALA A 79 1.03 -15.26 2.13
CA ALA A 79 2.34 -15.37 1.49
C ALA A 79 3.08 -16.65 1.91
N ALA A 80 3.00 -17.04 3.19
CA ALA A 80 3.56 -18.30 3.67
C ALA A 80 2.92 -19.53 2.98
N SER A 81 1.58 -19.54 2.83
CA SER A 81 0.88 -20.65 2.15
C SER A 81 1.24 -20.79 0.67
N VAL A 82 1.45 -19.67 -0.04
CA VAL A 82 1.90 -19.68 -1.44
C VAL A 82 3.33 -20.24 -1.55
N SER A 83 4.21 -19.90 -0.61
CA SER A 83 5.57 -20.43 -0.57
C SER A 83 5.61 -21.94 -0.28
N GLU A 84 4.70 -22.46 0.56
CA GLU A 84 4.63 -23.90 0.87
C GLU A 84 4.07 -24.71 -0.30
N ALA A 85 3.10 -24.16 -1.05
CA ALA A 85 2.55 -24.82 -2.25
C ALA A 85 3.51 -24.84 -3.45
N ALA A 86 4.50 -23.94 -3.49
CA ALA A 86 5.51 -23.87 -4.54
C ALA A 86 6.75 -24.74 -4.28
N ALA A 87 6.85 -25.38 -3.10
CA ALA A 87 7.95 -26.26 -2.68
C ALA A 87 7.60 -27.75 -2.83
#